data_AF-A0A6C1NGI8-F1
#
_entry.id   AF-A0A6C1NGI8-F1
#
_cell.length_a   1.000
_cell.length_b   1.000
_cell.length_c   1.000
_cell.angle_alpha   90.00
_cell.angle_beta   90.00
_cell.angle_gamma   90.00
#
_symmetry.space_group_name_H-M   'P 1'
#
loop_
_entity.id
_entity.type
_entity.pdbx_description
1 polymer ?
#
loop_
_entity_poly.entity_id
_entity_poly.type
_entity_poly.pdbx_seq_one_letter_code
_entity_poly.pdbx_strand_id
1 'polypeptide(L)'
;MIDNGGLPRTPSFSPHARSMTTSARSSRAHRSPGSALLTLAAALLLGLAACQTDDAPPGADADPEMTGDAGAEVRPIAEPDSERIELVPSPQTAPDVPGASLRMDTPTAGQRFAEGEDVEVRLDLEGYDLGVPTPSGDERGLARAPDGQHVHLVLNDEPYDAIYDLSDPIVLEDLPAGTHVLRAFPGRDWHESVKLPGTLAQVTFVVGEGEMEFGQPQEWGPSLIYSRPQATYSGAAADSVLVDFVLSGVDLAPDGYTVELEVLDRVFDIERWAPYLLTNLPSGEITLRMALLDPEGNEVDAPFLPVERTIQVERDDEGNGELDENGS
;
A
#
# COMPACT_ATOMS: atom_id res chain seq x y z
N MET A 1 8.50 -58.04 45.75
CA MET A 1 9.17 -58.95 44.82
C MET A 1 9.91 -58.06 43.83
N ILE A 2 11.24 -57.95 44.03
CA ILE A 2 12.33 -57.55 43.09
C ILE A 2 12.07 -56.31 42.21
N ASP A 3 12.60 -55.10 42.46
CA ASP A 3 13.97 -54.58 42.63
C ASP A 3 14.75 -54.23 41.32
N ASN A 4 15.44 -53.10 41.39
CA ASN A 4 16.47 -52.46 40.53
C ASN A 4 16.02 -51.80 39.21
N GLY A 5 16.38 -50.55 38.88
CA GLY A 5 17.49 -49.70 39.33
C GLY A 5 18.45 -49.45 38.17
N GLY A 6 18.70 -48.19 37.78
CA GLY A 6 19.82 -47.85 36.89
C GLY A 6 19.67 -46.60 36.00
N LEU A 7 20.12 -45.45 36.52
CA LEU A 7 20.84 -44.41 35.76
C LEU A 7 22.30 -44.40 36.29
N PRO A 8 23.29 -43.71 35.71
CA PRO A 8 23.49 -43.20 34.34
C PRO A 8 24.85 -43.66 33.76
N ARG A 9 25.11 -43.53 32.45
CA ARG A 9 26.50 -43.51 31.90
C ARG A 9 26.64 -42.60 30.68
N THR A 10 27.45 -41.56 30.85
CA THR A 10 28.21 -40.87 29.80
C THR A 10 29.48 -41.66 29.45
N PRO A 11 30.04 -41.45 28.25
CA PRO A 11 31.45 -41.04 28.14
C PRO A 11 31.60 -39.84 27.16
N SER A 12 32.22 -38.74 27.58
CA SER A 12 33.64 -38.38 27.40
C SER A 12 34.06 -38.00 25.96
N PHE A 13 34.20 -36.68 25.72
CA PHE A 13 35.39 -35.94 25.22
C PHE A 13 36.48 -36.77 24.47
N SER A 14 37.12 -36.36 23.37
CA SER A 14 37.37 -35.05 22.70
C SER A 14 38.13 -35.30 21.36
N PRO A 15 38.93 -34.38 20.80
CA PRO A 15 38.64 -33.57 19.61
C PRO A 15 39.42 -34.03 18.35
N HIS A 16 38.99 -33.60 17.16
CA HIS A 16 39.89 -33.53 16.00
C HIS A 16 39.93 -32.10 15.46
N ALA A 17 40.97 -31.39 15.91
CA ALA A 17 41.50 -30.23 15.23
C ALA A 17 42.12 -30.68 13.89
N ARG A 18 41.77 -29.99 12.80
CA ARG A 18 42.65 -29.88 11.64
C ARG A 18 42.82 -28.42 11.26
N SER A 19 44.07 -28.01 11.47
CA SER A 19 44.83 -26.86 11.04
C SER A 19 44.30 -26.07 9.83
N MET A 20 44.17 -24.76 10.08
CA MET A 20 44.58 -23.61 9.27
C MET A 20 45.23 -23.90 7.91
N THR A 21 44.68 -23.27 6.88
CA THR A 21 45.50 -22.63 5.83
C THR A 21 45.04 -21.20 5.63
N THR A 22 45.89 -20.30 6.09
CA THR A 22 45.89 -18.86 5.85
C THR A 22 46.02 -18.58 4.36
N SER A 23 45.17 -17.72 3.81
CA SER A 23 45.51 -16.93 2.62
C SER A 23 44.95 -15.54 2.76
N ALA A 24 45.70 -14.70 3.45
CA ALA A 24 45.58 -13.25 3.34
C ALA A 24 45.94 -12.85 1.91
N ARG A 25 44.99 -12.28 1.17
CA ARG A 25 45.30 -11.50 -0.03
C ARG A 25 44.83 -10.07 0.20
N SER A 26 45.79 -9.28 0.68
CA SER A 26 45.81 -7.83 0.57
C SER A 26 45.65 -7.43 -0.90
N SER A 27 44.62 -6.66 -1.22
CA SER A 27 44.63 -5.78 -2.38
C SER A 27 44.36 -4.36 -1.93
N ARG A 28 45.47 -3.63 -1.80
CA ARG A 28 45.66 -2.19 -1.93
C ARG A 28 44.40 -1.34 -2.17
N ALA A 29 44.27 -0.39 -1.25
CA ALA A 29 43.70 0.92 -1.48
C ALA A 29 44.19 1.55 -2.80
N HIS A 30 43.25 1.99 -3.61
CA HIS A 30 43.46 3.11 -4.51
C HIS A 30 42.55 4.26 -4.08
N ARG A 31 43.11 5.16 -3.27
CA ARG A 31 42.68 6.55 -3.22
C ARG A 31 43.20 7.21 -4.50
N SER A 32 42.32 7.85 -5.26
CA SER A 32 42.69 8.90 -6.22
C SER A 32 42.09 10.24 -5.77
N PRO A 33 42.88 11.33 -5.78
CA PRO A 33 42.44 12.67 -5.42
C PRO A 33 42.06 13.50 -6.67
N GLY A 34 41.38 14.63 -6.45
CA GLY A 34 41.27 15.75 -7.40
C GLY A 34 39.83 16.08 -7.77
N SER A 35 39.19 17.08 -7.12
CA SER A 35 39.27 18.52 -7.45
C SER A 35 38.49 18.90 -8.71
N ALA A 36 37.39 19.66 -8.54
CA ALA A 36 37.34 21.09 -8.87
C ALA A 36 35.89 21.58 -8.96
N LEU A 37 35.55 22.55 -8.10
CA LEU A 37 34.53 23.57 -8.37
C LEU A 37 34.88 24.27 -9.69
N LEU A 38 33.89 24.54 -10.54
CA LEU A 38 33.95 25.67 -11.46
C LEU A 38 32.55 26.30 -11.61
N THR A 39 32.35 27.39 -10.88
CA THR A 39 31.38 28.44 -11.17
C THR A 39 31.83 29.21 -12.40
N LEU A 40 30.94 29.47 -13.37
CA LEU A 40 31.10 30.63 -14.25
C LEU A 40 29.73 31.14 -14.72
N ALA A 41 29.48 32.40 -14.39
CA ALA A 41 28.37 33.21 -14.84
C ALA A 41 28.73 33.96 -16.14
N ALA A 42 27.68 34.54 -16.74
CA ALA A 42 27.65 35.82 -17.47
C ALA A 42 27.37 35.79 -18.99
N ALA A 43 26.16 36.27 -19.28
CA ALA A 43 25.85 37.47 -20.08
C ALA A 43 25.92 37.43 -21.62
N LEU A 44 24.70 37.53 -22.18
CA LEU A 44 24.22 38.58 -23.11
C LEU A 44 25.22 39.23 -24.07
N LEU A 45 24.86 39.26 -25.37
CA LEU A 45 24.81 40.49 -26.16
C LEU A 45 24.02 40.33 -27.47
N LEU A 46 23.14 41.32 -27.70
CA LEU A 46 22.30 41.60 -28.86
C LEU A 46 23.11 41.92 -30.13
N GLY A 47 22.51 41.62 -31.29
CA GLY A 47 22.90 42.13 -32.61
C GLY A 47 21.72 42.81 -33.32
N LEU A 48 21.94 44.06 -33.72
CA LEU A 48 21.04 45.03 -34.37
C LEU A 48 20.96 44.87 -35.90
N ALA A 49 19.84 45.30 -36.51
CA ALA A 49 19.72 46.09 -37.75
C ALA A 49 18.23 46.50 -37.94
N ALA A 50 17.80 47.77 -37.82
CA ALA A 50 17.87 48.90 -38.79
C ALA A 50 16.96 48.64 -40.04
N CYS A 51 16.00 49.47 -40.51
CA CYS A 51 15.75 50.93 -40.44
C CYS A 51 14.25 51.32 -40.58
N GLN A 52 13.96 52.54 -40.13
CA GLN A 52 12.82 53.49 -40.34
C GLN A 52 12.53 53.81 -41.83
N THR A 53 11.48 54.51 -42.31
CA THR A 53 10.13 55.04 -41.95
C THR A 53 9.52 55.53 -43.29
N ASP A 54 8.19 55.72 -43.39
CA ASP A 54 7.52 56.94 -43.95
C ASP A 54 6.06 56.68 -44.47
N ASP A 55 5.23 57.72 -44.32
CA ASP A 55 3.76 57.81 -44.38
C ASP A 55 3.08 57.87 -45.79
N ALA A 56 1.94 57.14 -45.94
CA ALA A 56 0.60 57.45 -46.52
C ALA A 56 0.36 57.96 -48.02
N PRO A 57 -0.89 57.97 -48.57
CA PRO A 57 -1.47 57.01 -49.57
C PRO A 57 -1.98 57.72 -50.90
N PRO A 58 -2.68 57.12 -51.93
CA PRO A 58 -4.00 56.41 -51.88
C PRO A 58 -4.26 55.26 -52.91
N GLY A 59 -5.35 54.49 -52.72
CA GLY A 59 -6.16 53.90 -53.83
C GLY A 59 -6.59 52.42 -53.76
N ALA A 60 -7.88 52.20 -53.43
CA ALA A 60 -8.82 51.17 -53.94
C ALA A 60 -8.61 49.67 -53.58
N ASP A 61 -9.35 49.17 -52.58
CA ASP A 61 -10.61 48.39 -52.71
C ASP A 61 -10.85 47.43 -51.50
N ALA A 62 -12.14 47.26 -51.17
CA ALA A 62 -12.80 46.60 -50.02
C ALA A 62 -12.30 45.17 -49.66
N ASP A 63 -12.48 44.58 -48.47
CA ASP A 63 -13.62 44.53 -47.52
C ASP A 63 -13.15 43.83 -46.19
N PRO A 64 -13.99 43.52 -45.16
CA PRO A 64 -14.01 44.18 -43.85
C PRO A 64 -13.37 43.43 -42.66
N GLU A 65 -13.23 44.16 -41.55
CA GLU A 65 -12.87 43.71 -40.19
C GLU A 65 -13.85 42.70 -39.59
N MET A 66 -13.34 41.76 -38.78
CA MET A 66 -14.06 41.16 -37.66
C MET A 66 -13.17 41.20 -36.41
N THR A 67 -13.59 42.04 -35.48
CA THR A 67 -13.18 42.09 -34.08
C THR A 67 -13.76 40.90 -33.33
N GLY A 68 -13.04 40.41 -32.31
CA GLY A 68 -13.51 39.30 -31.48
C GLY A 68 -12.49 38.92 -30.41
N ASP A 69 -12.40 39.76 -29.37
CA ASP A 69 -11.90 39.39 -28.05
C ASP A 69 -12.88 38.39 -27.41
N ALA A 70 -12.39 37.26 -26.94
CA ALA A 70 -13.10 36.37 -26.04
C ALA A 70 -12.07 35.61 -25.19
N GLY A 71 -11.87 36.10 -23.97
CA GLY A 71 -11.17 35.38 -22.92
C GLY A 71 -11.77 33.99 -22.73
N ALA A 72 -10.90 32.99 -22.69
CA ALA A 72 -11.28 31.66 -22.25
C ALA A 72 -11.68 31.74 -20.77
N GLU A 73 -12.99 31.72 -20.49
CA GLU A 73 -13.50 31.44 -19.16
C GLU A 73 -13.06 30.02 -18.80
N VAL A 74 -12.12 29.92 -17.85
CA VAL A 74 -11.85 28.68 -17.12
C VAL A 74 -13.14 28.32 -16.40
N ARG A 75 -13.89 27.37 -16.95
CA ARG A 75 -15.04 26.79 -16.26
C ARG A 75 -14.51 26.16 -14.96
N PRO A 76 -15.09 26.47 -13.79
CA PRO A 76 -14.75 25.75 -12.58
C PRO A 76 -15.03 24.26 -12.84
N ILE A 77 -14.03 23.43 -12.52
CA ILE A 77 -14.20 21.97 -12.50
C ILE A 77 -15.35 21.73 -11.52
N ALA A 78 -16.45 21.14 -12.01
CA ALA A 78 -17.57 20.81 -11.13
C ALA A 78 -17.02 19.91 -10.02
N GLU A 79 -17.30 20.26 -8.76
CA GLU A 79 -16.96 19.38 -7.64
C GLU A 79 -17.63 18.02 -7.89
N PRO A 80 -16.92 16.90 -7.64
CA PRO A 80 -17.49 15.59 -7.87
C PRO A 80 -18.79 15.41 -7.08
N ASP A 81 -19.84 14.88 -7.73
CA ASP A 81 -21.13 14.55 -7.10
C ASP A 81 -20.97 13.35 -6.16
N SER A 82 -20.49 13.63 -4.96
CA SER A 82 -20.18 12.68 -3.90
C SER A 82 -21.41 12.19 -3.12
N GLU A 83 -22.57 12.85 -3.28
CA GLU A 83 -23.84 12.44 -2.65
C GLU A 83 -24.27 11.03 -3.09
N ARG A 84 -23.77 10.54 -4.22
CA ARG A 84 -24.07 9.20 -4.75
C ARG A 84 -23.14 8.10 -4.28
N ILE A 85 -22.08 8.43 -3.56
CA ILE A 85 -21.13 7.43 -3.04
C ILE A 85 -21.87 6.57 -2.02
N GLU A 86 -21.77 5.25 -2.19
CA GLU A 86 -22.39 4.27 -1.31
C GLU A 86 -21.33 3.28 -0.83
N LEU A 87 -21.44 2.91 0.45
CA LEU A 87 -20.68 1.82 1.04
C LEU A 87 -21.65 0.69 1.38
N VAL A 88 -21.50 -0.45 0.70
CA VAL A 88 -22.40 -1.60 0.88
C VAL A 88 -21.60 -2.84 1.32
N PRO A 89 -22.14 -3.72 2.19
CA PRO A 89 -21.48 -4.97 2.51
C PRO A 89 -21.23 -5.81 1.26
N SER A 90 -20.00 -6.32 1.13
CA SER A 90 -19.64 -7.23 0.05
C SER A 90 -20.33 -8.60 0.26
N PRO A 91 -20.94 -9.22 -0.76
CA PRO A 91 -21.54 -10.54 -0.64
C PRO A 91 -20.53 -11.60 -0.17
N GLN A 92 -20.87 -12.36 0.88
CA GLN A 92 -20.04 -13.45 1.38
C GLN A 92 -20.11 -14.64 0.41
N THR A 93 -19.14 -14.67 -0.51
CA THR A 93 -19.05 -15.66 -1.59
C THR A 93 -17.77 -16.47 -1.51
N ALA A 94 -16.80 -16.04 -0.71
CA ALA A 94 -15.55 -16.74 -0.50
C ALA A 94 -15.79 -18.09 0.21
N PRO A 95 -15.12 -19.17 -0.24
CA PRO A 95 -15.08 -20.42 0.50
C PRO A 95 -14.47 -20.23 1.90
N ASP A 96 -14.98 -20.97 2.87
CA ASP A 96 -14.37 -21.04 4.21
C ASP A 96 -13.01 -21.73 4.14
N VAL A 97 -12.03 -21.20 4.90
CA VAL A 97 -10.67 -21.74 5.02
C VAL A 97 -10.31 -22.00 6.49
N PRO A 98 -11.07 -22.83 7.22
CA PRO A 98 -10.98 -22.92 8.68
C PRO A 98 -9.64 -23.47 9.21
N GLY A 99 -8.82 -24.06 8.35
CA GLY A 99 -7.46 -24.51 8.69
C GLY A 99 -6.37 -23.49 8.38
N ALA A 100 -6.72 -22.32 7.84
CA ALA A 100 -5.73 -21.31 7.48
C ALA A 100 -5.10 -20.70 8.75
N SER A 101 -3.77 -20.66 8.78
CA SER A 101 -3.01 -19.94 9.81
C SER A 101 -1.71 -19.43 9.24
N LEU A 102 -1.24 -18.29 9.76
CA LEU A 102 -0.02 -17.63 9.30
C LEU A 102 0.85 -17.27 10.51
N ARG A 103 2.11 -17.67 10.47
CA ARG A 103 3.14 -17.28 11.44
C ARG A 103 4.28 -16.59 10.73
N MET A 104 4.89 -15.61 11.41
CA MET A 104 6.13 -14.98 10.98
C MET A 104 7.29 -15.54 11.80
N ASP A 105 8.22 -16.22 11.12
CA ASP A 105 9.41 -16.81 11.73
C ASP A 105 10.58 -15.82 11.78
N THR A 106 10.66 -14.93 10.79
CA THR A 106 11.63 -13.83 10.76
C THR A 106 10.96 -12.63 10.06
N PRO A 107 11.16 -11.39 10.54
CA PRO A 107 11.85 -11.05 11.80
C PRO A 107 11.08 -11.50 13.04
N THR A 108 11.81 -11.70 14.14
CA THR A 108 11.24 -12.04 15.46
C THR A 108 10.98 -10.78 16.29
N ALA A 109 10.17 -10.90 17.33
CA ALA A 109 9.79 -9.78 18.20
C ALA A 109 11.01 -9.06 18.78
N GLY A 110 11.18 -7.80 18.38
CA GLY A 110 12.26 -6.92 18.82
C GLY A 110 13.63 -7.27 18.23
N GLN A 111 13.67 -8.10 17.19
CA GLN A 111 14.90 -8.40 16.47
C GLN A 111 15.56 -7.12 15.97
N ARG A 112 16.89 -7.08 16.03
CA ARG A 112 17.70 -5.93 15.62
C ARG A 112 18.55 -6.31 14.41
N PHE A 113 18.56 -5.44 13.42
CA PHE A 113 19.38 -5.52 12.22
C PHE A 113 20.29 -4.29 12.13
N ALA A 114 21.46 -4.42 11.50
CA ALA A 114 22.32 -3.28 11.25
C ALA A 114 21.73 -2.38 10.14
N GLU A 115 22.09 -1.09 10.13
CA GLU A 115 21.74 -0.23 9.00
C GLU A 115 22.37 -0.74 7.70
N GLY A 116 21.58 -0.82 6.63
CA GLY A 116 22.01 -1.39 5.35
C GLY A 116 22.15 -2.90 5.34
N GLU A 117 21.70 -3.61 6.39
CA GLU A 117 21.49 -5.05 6.37
C GLU A 117 20.11 -5.37 5.80
N ASP A 118 20.06 -6.28 4.83
CA ASP A 118 18.80 -6.77 4.28
C ASP A 118 18.05 -7.59 5.35
N VAL A 119 16.74 -7.39 5.43
CA VAL A 119 15.89 -8.14 6.36
C VAL A 119 15.18 -9.27 5.61
N GLU A 120 15.60 -10.50 5.87
CA GLU A 120 14.90 -11.69 5.37
C GLU A 120 13.62 -11.93 6.17
N VAL A 121 12.49 -11.96 5.47
CA VAL A 121 11.18 -12.30 6.01
C VAL A 121 10.88 -13.76 5.66
N ARG A 122 10.52 -14.55 6.68
CA ARG A 122 10.05 -15.92 6.52
C ARG A 122 8.68 -16.07 7.15
N LEU A 123 7.75 -16.56 6.35
CA LEU A 123 6.38 -16.81 6.74
C LEU A 123 6.09 -18.31 6.65
N ASP A 124 5.36 -18.82 7.64
CA ASP A 124 4.87 -20.19 7.69
C ASP A 124 3.34 -20.13 7.56
N LEU A 125 2.84 -20.49 6.38
CA LEU A 125 1.43 -20.47 6.02
C LEU A 125 0.93 -21.91 5.91
N GLU A 126 -0.07 -22.24 6.72
CA GLU A 126 -0.74 -23.53 6.71
C GLU A 126 -2.19 -23.38 6.27
N GLY A 127 -2.75 -24.43 5.64
CA GLY A 127 -4.18 -24.51 5.32
C GLY A 127 -4.69 -23.50 4.29
N TYR A 128 -3.79 -22.90 3.50
CA TYR A 128 -4.12 -21.94 2.46
C TYR A 128 -3.13 -22.03 1.30
N ASP A 129 -3.64 -22.13 0.07
CA ASP A 129 -2.82 -22.24 -1.14
C ASP A 129 -2.54 -20.84 -1.72
N LEU A 130 -1.29 -20.57 -2.10
CA LEU A 130 -0.92 -19.34 -2.81
C LEU A 130 -0.78 -19.61 -4.31
N GLY A 131 -0.82 -18.55 -5.11
CA GLY A 131 -0.59 -18.65 -6.56
C GLY A 131 -1.73 -19.30 -7.35
N VAL A 132 -2.91 -19.45 -6.73
CA VAL A 132 -4.07 -20.13 -7.32
C VAL A 132 -5.32 -19.23 -7.28
N PRO A 133 -6.20 -19.25 -8.29
CA PRO A 133 -7.46 -18.50 -8.24
C PRO A 133 -8.31 -18.92 -7.03
N THR A 134 -9.03 -17.98 -6.43
CA THR A 134 -9.97 -18.33 -5.36
C THR A 134 -11.18 -19.02 -5.98
N PRO A 135 -11.62 -20.19 -5.46
CA PRO A 135 -12.83 -20.82 -5.97
C PRO A 135 -14.03 -19.87 -5.90
N SER A 136 -14.84 -19.84 -6.97
CA SER A 136 -16.01 -18.97 -7.11
C SER A 136 -15.72 -17.46 -7.24
N GLY A 137 -14.48 -17.05 -7.55
CA GLY A 137 -14.10 -15.64 -7.68
C GLY A 137 -14.46 -14.94 -9.01
N ASP A 138 -14.86 -15.69 -10.05
CA ASP A 138 -14.80 -15.22 -11.45
C ASP A 138 -15.84 -14.15 -11.87
N GLU A 139 -16.82 -13.80 -11.03
CA GLU A 139 -17.96 -12.97 -11.45
C GLU A 139 -18.21 -11.74 -10.57
N ARG A 140 -17.21 -11.30 -9.78
CA ARG A 140 -17.43 -10.25 -8.77
C ARG A 140 -17.32 -8.80 -9.27
N GLY A 141 -16.77 -8.57 -10.47
CA GLY A 141 -16.50 -7.23 -10.99
C GLY A 141 -15.43 -6.44 -10.23
N LEU A 142 -14.70 -7.09 -9.32
CA LEU A 142 -13.64 -6.47 -8.52
C LEU A 142 -12.28 -6.55 -9.22
N ALA A 143 -11.37 -5.63 -8.86
CA ALA A 143 -9.97 -5.74 -9.21
C ALA A 143 -9.40 -7.09 -8.72
N ARG A 144 -8.62 -7.78 -9.56
CA ARG A 144 -8.02 -9.08 -9.24
C ARG A 144 -6.51 -9.10 -9.42
N ALA A 145 -5.85 -9.83 -8.55
CA ALA A 145 -4.53 -10.39 -8.74
C ALA A 145 -4.59 -11.50 -9.80
N PRO A 146 -3.93 -11.36 -10.95
CA PRO A 146 -3.91 -12.40 -11.98
C PRO A 146 -3.21 -13.69 -11.52
N ASP A 147 -2.27 -13.56 -10.57
CA ASP A 147 -1.49 -14.68 -10.03
C ASP A 147 -2.21 -15.40 -8.88
N GLY A 148 -3.42 -14.97 -8.50
CA GLY A 148 -4.29 -15.70 -7.58
C GLY A 148 -4.18 -15.26 -6.11
N GLN A 149 -4.52 -16.17 -5.20
CA GLN A 149 -4.43 -16.00 -3.75
C GLN A 149 -2.98 -15.68 -3.35
N HIS A 150 -2.82 -14.71 -2.44
CA HIS A 150 -1.51 -14.19 -2.02
C HIS A 150 -1.53 -13.79 -0.56
N VAL A 151 -0.36 -13.58 0.03
CA VAL A 151 -0.22 -12.87 1.30
C VAL A 151 -0.07 -11.38 1.03
N HIS A 152 -0.79 -10.56 1.78
CA HIS A 152 -0.54 -9.13 1.87
C HIS A 152 0.55 -8.91 2.93
N LEU A 153 1.71 -8.41 2.51
CA LEU A 153 2.81 -8.04 3.41
C LEU A 153 2.87 -6.52 3.53
N VAL A 154 2.56 -6.00 4.72
CA VAL A 154 2.54 -4.56 5.02
C VAL A 154 3.75 -4.21 5.88
N LEU A 155 4.64 -3.39 5.35
CA LEU A 155 5.72 -2.77 6.11
C LEU A 155 5.27 -1.38 6.59
N ASN A 156 5.28 -1.16 7.90
CA ASN A 156 4.80 0.06 8.56
C ASN A 156 3.35 0.39 8.17
N ASP A 157 3.18 1.46 7.39
CA ASP A 157 1.93 1.93 6.81
C ASP A 157 2.03 2.06 5.28
N GLU A 158 2.93 1.32 4.64
CA GLU A 158 3.03 1.32 3.18
C GLU A 158 1.89 0.49 2.56
N PRO A 159 1.54 0.72 1.28
CA PRO A 159 0.78 -0.23 0.49
C PRO A 159 1.37 -1.64 0.62
N TYR A 160 0.53 -2.67 0.67
CA TYR A 160 1.06 -4.02 0.84
C TYR A 160 1.74 -4.52 -0.44
N ASP A 161 2.76 -5.34 -0.25
CA ASP A 161 3.33 -6.19 -1.28
C ASP A 161 2.54 -7.50 -1.37
N ALA A 162 2.23 -7.92 -2.59
CA ALA A 162 1.53 -9.17 -2.86
C ALA A 162 2.54 -10.32 -3.00
N ILE A 163 2.52 -11.25 -2.04
CA ILE A 163 3.44 -12.39 -1.99
C ILE A 163 2.72 -13.67 -2.40
N TYR A 164 3.11 -14.23 -3.56
CA TYR A 164 2.47 -15.41 -4.17
C TYR A 164 3.21 -16.72 -3.92
N ASP A 165 4.45 -16.64 -3.44
CA ASP A 165 5.30 -17.81 -3.16
C ASP A 165 6.11 -17.54 -1.89
N LEU A 166 6.21 -18.56 -1.03
CA LEU A 166 6.95 -18.54 0.23
C LEU A 166 8.09 -19.58 0.22
N SER A 167 8.44 -20.15 -0.93
CA SER A 167 9.54 -21.11 -1.05
C SER A 167 10.91 -20.48 -0.73
N ASP A 168 11.07 -19.21 -1.10
CA ASP A 168 12.25 -18.40 -0.81
C ASP A 168 11.90 -17.27 0.17
N PRO A 169 12.86 -16.76 0.96
CA PRO A 169 12.62 -15.62 1.84
C PRO A 169 12.26 -14.36 1.03
N ILE A 170 11.32 -13.57 1.54
CA ILE A 170 11.11 -12.21 1.03
C ILE A 170 12.22 -11.33 1.60
N VAL A 171 12.84 -10.48 0.79
CA VAL A 171 13.95 -9.62 1.23
C VAL A 171 13.48 -8.18 1.26
N LEU A 172 13.57 -7.54 2.43
CA LEU A 172 13.36 -6.11 2.58
C LEU A 172 14.72 -5.42 2.56
N GLU A 173 14.96 -4.60 1.54
CA GLU A 173 16.22 -3.89 1.32
C GLU A 173 16.09 -2.42 1.74
N ASP A 174 17.23 -1.77 1.97
CA ASP A 174 17.34 -0.31 2.16
C ASP A 174 16.42 0.27 3.26
N LEU A 175 16.12 -0.51 4.30
CA LEU A 175 15.31 -0.03 5.42
C LEU A 175 16.04 1.10 6.17
N PRO A 176 15.36 2.25 6.42
CA PRO A 176 15.94 3.32 7.21
C PRO A 176 16.19 2.87 8.65
N ALA A 177 17.11 3.53 9.35
CA ALA A 177 17.27 3.31 10.79
C ALA A 177 15.98 3.69 11.53
N GLY A 178 15.52 2.83 12.45
CA GLY A 178 14.31 3.09 13.22
C GLY A 178 13.58 1.83 13.67
N THR A 179 12.39 2.06 14.22
CA THR A 179 11.45 1.00 14.59
C THR A 179 10.54 0.71 13.41
N HIS A 180 10.42 -0.57 13.06
CA HIS A 180 9.58 -1.03 11.96
C HIS A 180 8.52 -2.01 12.46
N VAL A 181 7.36 -1.98 11.82
CA VAL A 181 6.32 -2.99 12.00
C VAL A 181 6.18 -3.76 10.71
N LEU A 182 6.20 -5.09 10.79
CA LEU A 182 5.81 -5.94 9.68
C LEU A 182 4.53 -6.66 10.02
N ARG A 183 3.56 -6.62 9.11
CA ARG A 183 2.28 -7.31 9.24
C ARG A 183 2.03 -8.15 8.00
N ALA A 184 1.47 -9.34 8.18
CA ALA A 184 1.16 -10.24 7.09
C ALA A 184 -0.17 -10.94 7.33
N PHE A 185 -0.97 -11.09 6.27
CA PHE A 185 -2.22 -11.86 6.31
C PHE A 185 -2.57 -12.40 4.90
N PRO A 186 -3.19 -13.58 4.79
CA PRO A 186 -3.62 -14.11 3.50
C PRO A 186 -4.80 -13.33 2.94
N GLY A 187 -4.80 -13.14 1.63
CA GLY A 187 -5.84 -12.51 0.84
C GLY A 187 -6.34 -13.43 -0.28
N ARG A 188 -7.57 -13.18 -0.72
CA ARG A 188 -8.14 -13.77 -1.94
C ARG A 188 -7.48 -13.15 -3.17
N ASP A 189 -7.66 -13.78 -4.33
CA ASP A 189 -7.27 -13.20 -5.62
C ASP A 189 -7.97 -11.88 -5.96
N TRP A 190 -9.15 -11.58 -5.40
CA TRP A 190 -9.74 -10.22 -5.45
C TRP A 190 -9.36 -9.32 -4.26
N HIS A 191 -8.33 -9.71 -3.50
CA HIS A 191 -7.72 -8.94 -2.40
C HIS A 191 -8.53 -8.80 -1.11
N GLU A 192 -9.59 -9.59 -0.93
CA GLU A 192 -10.27 -9.69 0.37
C GLU A 192 -9.40 -10.50 1.35
N SER A 193 -9.13 -9.92 2.51
CA SER A 193 -8.35 -10.54 3.57
C SER A 193 -9.11 -11.70 4.22
N VAL A 194 -8.38 -12.76 4.56
CA VAL A 194 -8.86 -13.87 5.39
C VAL A 194 -8.89 -13.43 6.85
N LYS A 195 -10.09 -13.25 7.39
CA LYS A 195 -10.36 -12.73 8.75
C LYS A 195 -10.61 -13.87 9.74
N LEU A 196 -9.60 -14.70 9.98
CA LEU A 196 -9.69 -15.82 10.93
C LEU A 196 -8.70 -15.64 12.09
N PRO A 197 -9.01 -16.16 13.29
CA PRO A 197 -8.02 -16.21 14.36
C PRO A 197 -6.76 -16.94 13.90
N GLY A 198 -5.60 -16.31 14.08
CA GLY A 198 -4.31 -16.89 13.70
C GLY A 198 -3.89 -16.69 12.24
N THR A 199 -4.64 -15.94 11.42
CA THR A 199 -4.22 -15.58 10.05
C THR A 199 -3.53 -14.22 9.95
N LEU A 200 -3.48 -13.44 11.04
CA LEU A 200 -2.68 -12.23 11.15
C LEU A 200 -1.37 -12.53 11.88
N ALA A 201 -0.24 -12.33 11.19
CA ALA A 201 1.08 -12.29 11.79
C ALA A 201 1.57 -10.85 11.85
N GLN A 202 2.16 -10.44 12.97
CA GLN A 202 2.67 -9.08 13.14
C GLN A 202 3.81 -9.03 14.15
N VAL A 203 4.80 -8.18 13.87
CA VAL A 203 5.99 -8.03 14.70
C VAL A 203 6.54 -6.62 14.61
N THR A 204 7.12 -6.13 15.70
CA THR A 204 7.94 -4.92 15.70
C THR A 204 9.41 -5.32 15.75
N PHE A 205 10.23 -4.81 14.85
CA PHE A 205 11.68 -5.01 14.80
C PHE A 205 12.41 -3.67 14.66
N VAL A 206 13.74 -3.66 14.77
CA VAL A 206 14.54 -2.42 14.76
C VAL A 206 15.68 -2.54 13.76
N VAL A 207 15.92 -1.47 13.01
CA VAL A 207 17.08 -1.29 12.15
C VAL A 207 17.97 -0.21 12.76
N GLY A 208 19.26 -0.49 12.93
CA GLY A 208 20.24 0.44 13.46
C GLY A 208 20.29 0.56 14.99
N GLU A 209 20.97 1.60 15.47
CA GLU A 209 21.26 1.84 16.89
C GLU A 209 20.23 2.80 17.53
N GLY A 210 18.95 2.41 17.52
CA GLY A 210 17.85 3.15 18.14
C GLY A 210 17.23 2.47 19.36
N GLU A 211 16.56 3.25 20.20
CA GLU A 211 15.53 2.72 21.09
C GLU A 211 14.26 2.43 20.28
N MET A 212 13.47 1.46 20.76
CA MET A 212 12.22 1.11 20.10
C MET A 212 11.17 2.19 20.40
N GLU A 213 10.57 2.78 19.36
CA GLU A 213 9.64 3.91 19.49
C GLU A 213 8.29 3.49 20.07
N PHE A 214 7.82 2.30 19.74
CA PHE A 214 6.61 1.67 20.28
C PHE A 214 6.82 0.16 20.42
N GLY A 215 6.13 -0.45 21.39
CA GLY A 215 6.32 -1.87 21.74
C GLY A 215 5.87 -2.87 20.66
N GLN A 216 5.74 -4.13 21.05
CA GLN A 216 5.21 -5.15 20.15
C GLN A 216 3.70 -4.93 19.88
N PRO A 217 3.15 -5.40 18.75
CA PRO A 217 1.76 -5.11 18.37
C PRO A 217 0.70 -5.48 19.41
N GLN A 218 0.98 -6.48 20.24
CA GLN A 218 0.09 -6.97 21.29
C GLN A 218 -0.01 -5.99 22.48
N GLU A 219 0.91 -5.03 22.57
CA GLU A 219 0.97 -4.01 23.63
C GLU A 219 0.18 -2.74 23.26
N TRP A 220 -0.18 -2.55 21.99
CA TRP A 220 -0.89 -1.35 21.52
C TRP A 220 -2.38 -1.35 21.86
N GLY A 221 -2.94 -2.52 22.16
CA GLY A 221 -4.39 -2.68 22.31
C GLY A 221 -5.10 -2.80 20.95
N PRO A 222 -6.35 -2.32 20.85
CA PRO A 222 -7.10 -2.30 19.60
C PRO A 222 -6.31 -1.61 18.47
N SER A 223 -6.28 -2.24 17.30
CA SER A 223 -5.64 -1.66 16.12
C SER A 223 -6.27 -2.18 14.84
N LEU A 224 -5.98 -1.48 13.75
CA LEU A 224 -6.48 -1.74 12.41
C LEU A 224 -5.30 -1.77 11.44
N ILE A 225 -5.39 -2.66 10.45
CA ILE A 225 -4.46 -2.75 9.34
C ILE A 225 -5.26 -2.47 8.08
N TYR A 226 -4.97 -1.34 7.44
CA TYR A 226 -5.56 -0.99 6.16
C TYR A 226 -5.09 -1.98 5.09
N SER A 227 -6.02 -2.52 4.30
CA SER A 227 -5.67 -3.40 3.18
C SER A 227 -6.07 -2.81 1.84
N ARG A 228 -7.31 -2.34 1.70
CA ARG A 228 -7.87 -1.87 0.44
C ARG A 228 -8.84 -0.71 0.70
N PRO A 229 -8.97 0.25 -0.25
CA PRO A 229 -8.41 0.24 -1.61
C PRO A 229 -6.96 0.75 -1.77
N GLN A 230 -6.30 0.41 -2.88
CA GLN A 230 -4.97 0.96 -3.23
C GLN A 230 -4.76 0.98 -4.74
N ALA A 231 -3.84 1.82 -5.21
CA ALA A 231 -3.45 1.97 -6.61
C ALA A 231 -4.61 2.48 -7.51
N THR A 232 -4.67 2.00 -8.76
CA THR A 232 -5.60 2.45 -9.79
C THR A 232 -6.73 1.45 -10.03
N TYR A 233 -7.95 1.96 -10.19
CA TYR A 233 -9.15 1.21 -10.55
C TYR A 233 -9.70 1.72 -11.88
N SER A 234 -9.91 0.83 -12.85
CA SER A 234 -10.41 1.17 -14.17
C SER A 234 -11.44 0.15 -14.68
N GLY A 235 -12.24 0.55 -15.67
CA GLY A 235 -13.31 -0.29 -16.24
C GLY A 235 -14.26 -0.81 -15.16
N ALA A 236 -14.63 -2.09 -15.24
CA ALA A 236 -15.56 -2.71 -14.27
C ALA A 236 -15.07 -2.62 -12.81
N ALA A 237 -13.76 -2.59 -12.57
CA ALA A 237 -13.22 -2.48 -11.21
C ALA A 237 -13.40 -1.08 -10.61
N ALA A 238 -13.66 -0.05 -11.43
CA ALA A 238 -14.00 1.30 -10.98
C ALA A 238 -15.48 1.45 -10.58
N ASP A 239 -16.33 0.47 -10.94
CA ASP A 239 -17.75 0.47 -10.59
C ASP A 239 -17.97 0.01 -9.14
N SER A 240 -17.07 -0.82 -8.62
CA SER A 240 -17.13 -1.37 -7.26
C SER A 240 -15.73 -1.58 -6.70
N VAL A 241 -15.31 -0.66 -5.84
CA VAL A 241 -13.99 -0.67 -5.21
C VAL A 241 -14.08 -1.39 -3.86
N LEU A 242 -13.29 -2.45 -3.69
CA LEU A 242 -13.22 -3.18 -2.42
C LEU A 242 -12.64 -2.27 -1.33
N VAL A 243 -13.35 -2.17 -0.21
CA VAL A 243 -12.87 -1.63 1.06
C VAL A 243 -12.65 -2.82 1.99
N ASP A 244 -11.41 -2.98 2.44
CA ASP A 244 -11.03 -4.10 3.29
C ASP A 244 -9.94 -3.74 4.28
N PHE A 245 -10.03 -4.33 5.47
CA PHE A 245 -9.11 -4.11 6.57
C PHE A 245 -9.10 -5.32 7.53
N VAL A 246 -8.01 -5.44 8.28
CA VAL A 246 -7.84 -6.48 9.32
C VAL A 246 -7.80 -5.81 10.68
N LEU A 247 -8.45 -6.42 11.67
CA LEU A 247 -8.46 -5.94 13.06
C LEU A 247 -7.56 -6.79 13.93
N SER A 248 -6.98 -6.16 14.95
CA SER A 248 -6.19 -6.83 15.98
C SER A 248 -6.66 -6.38 17.37
N GLY A 249 -6.95 -7.35 18.23
CA GLY A 249 -7.30 -7.09 19.64
C GLY A 249 -8.68 -6.46 19.86
N VAL A 250 -9.56 -6.47 18.87
CA VAL A 250 -10.86 -5.79 18.92
C VAL A 250 -11.91 -6.47 18.02
N ASP A 251 -13.17 -6.42 18.45
CA ASP A 251 -14.35 -6.74 17.65
C ASP A 251 -15.17 -5.47 17.46
N LEU A 252 -15.78 -5.28 16.28
CA LEU A 252 -16.65 -4.15 16.02
C LEU A 252 -18.09 -4.43 16.49
N ALA A 253 -18.75 -3.39 17.00
CA ALA A 253 -20.16 -3.44 17.38
C ALA A 253 -20.80 -2.04 17.34
N PRO A 254 -22.13 -1.93 17.16
CA PRO A 254 -22.83 -0.64 17.10
C PRO A 254 -22.64 0.25 18.34
N ASP A 255 -22.57 -0.35 19.53
CA ASP A 255 -22.33 0.35 20.81
C ASP A 255 -20.89 0.14 21.33
N GLY A 256 -19.96 -0.26 20.44
CA GLY A 256 -18.60 -0.64 20.77
C GLY A 256 -17.58 0.10 19.91
N TYR A 257 -16.49 -0.58 19.54
CA TYR A 257 -15.55 -0.05 18.57
C TYR A 257 -16.20 -0.04 17.17
N THR A 258 -15.95 1.02 16.42
CA THR A 258 -16.38 1.16 15.02
C THR A 258 -15.20 1.59 14.16
N VAL A 259 -15.32 1.41 12.84
CA VAL A 259 -14.38 1.99 11.88
C VAL A 259 -15.08 3.11 11.15
N GLU A 260 -14.49 4.29 11.16
CA GLU A 260 -14.94 5.44 10.37
C GLU A 260 -14.16 5.45 9.05
N LEU A 261 -14.89 5.47 7.93
CA LEU A 261 -14.33 5.64 6.61
C LEU A 261 -14.79 6.97 6.03
N GLU A 262 -13.86 7.89 5.84
CA GLU A 262 -14.08 9.13 5.11
C GLU A 262 -13.63 8.99 3.66
N VAL A 263 -14.45 9.43 2.72
CA VAL A 263 -14.14 9.48 1.28
C VAL A 263 -14.74 10.74 0.70
N LEU A 264 -13.88 11.64 0.21
CA LEU A 264 -14.28 13.01 -0.19
C LEU A 264 -14.99 13.73 0.98
N ASP A 265 -16.26 14.10 0.84
CA ASP A 265 -17.10 14.74 1.87
C ASP A 265 -18.08 13.74 2.54
N ARG A 266 -17.91 12.44 2.30
CA ARG A 266 -18.75 11.38 2.86
C ARG A 266 -18.05 10.68 4.00
N VAL A 267 -18.82 10.38 5.04
CA VAL A 267 -18.38 9.62 6.22
C VAL A 267 -19.29 8.40 6.36
N PHE A 268 -18.68 7.23 6.58
CA PHE A 268 -19.38 5.97 6.77
C PHE A 268 -18.92 5.28 8.06
N ASP A 269 -19.88 4.93 8.90
CA ASP A 269 -19.64 4.12 10.09
C ASP A 269 -19.74 2.63 9.77
N ILE A 270 -18.68 1.89 10.10
CA ILE A 270 -18.57 0.45 9.90
C ILE A 270 -18.60 -0.22 11.27
N GLU A 271 -19.72 -0.86 11.57
CA GLU A 271 -19.97 -1.51 12.88
C GLU A 271 -19.76 -3.03 12.86
N ARG A 272 -19.43 -3.60 11.69
CA ARG A 272 -19.19 -5.04 11.52
C ARG A 272 -17.90 -5.28 10.76
N TRP A 273 -17.09 -6.20 11.25
CA TRP A 273 -15.87 -6.59 10.56
C TRP A 273 -16.18 -7.52 9.39
N ALA A 274 -16.28 -6.94 8.20
CA ALA A 274 -16.60 -7.59 6.94
C ALA A 274 -15.93 -6.82 5.78
N PRO A 275 -15.80 -7.42 4.58
CA PRO A 275 -15.47 -6.65 3.38
C PRO A 275 -16.65 -5.76 2.96
N TYR A 276 -16.35 -4.61 2.39
CA TYR A 276 -17.35 -3.66 1.85
C TYR A 276 -17.01 -3.26 0.42
N LEU A 277 -18.00 -2.77 -0.32
CA LEU A 277 -17.85 -2.23 -1.66
C LEU A 277 -18.21 -0.75 -1.64
N LEU A 278 -17.31 0.07 -2.14
CA LEU A 278 -17.48 1.49 -2.35
C LEU A 278 -17.84 1.71 -3.82
N THR A 279 -19.03 2.25 -4.07
CA THR A 279 -19.58 2.41 -5.42
C THR A 279 -19.82 3.87 -5.76
N ASN A 280 -19.99 4.17 -7.06
CA ASN A 280 -20.25 5.52 -7.58
C ASN A 280 -19.16 6.54 -7.26
N LEU A 281 -17.91 6.10 -7.15
CA LEU A 281 -16.77 7.01 -7.06
C LEU A 281 -16.61 7.81 -8.35
N PRO A 282 -16.36 9.13 -8.28
CA PRO A 282 -16.04 9.93 -9.46
C PRO A 282 -14.72 9.46 -10.10
N SER A 283 -14.49 9.79 -11.38
CA SER A 283 -13.14 9.69 -11.95
C SER A 283 -12.20 10.69 -11.29
N GLY A 284 -10.95 10.30 -11.07
CA GLY A 284 -9.91 11.16 -10.53
C GLY A 284 -9.13 10.54 -9.39
N GLU A 285 -8.29 11.38 -8.79
CA GLU A 285 -7.56 11.07 -7.56
C GLU A 285 -8.53 11.20 -6.37
N ILE A 286 -8.63 10.16 -5.56
CA ILE A 286 -9.53 10.10 -4.41
C ILE A 286 -8.72 9.72 -3.18
N THR A 287 -8.76 10.56 -2.16
CA THR A 287 -8.20 10.26 -0.84
C THR A 287 -9.29 9.71 0.07
N LEU A 288 -8.95 8.61 0.74
CA LEU A 288 -9.75 7.97 1.77
C LEU A 288 -9.00 8.06 3.09
N ARG A 289 -9.74 8.25 4.18
CA ARG A 289 -9.22 8.20 5.55
C ARG A 289 -9.97 7.13 6.33
N MET A 290 -9.25 6.26 7.02
CA MET A 290 -9.80 5.19 7.84
C MET A 290 -9.32 5.32 9.28
N ALA A 291 -10.25 5.45 10.20
CA ALA A 291 -9.99 5.55 11.63
C ALA A 291 -10.69 4.41 12.40
N LEU A 292 -10.08 3.95 13.48
CA LEU A 292 -10.73 3.07 14.46
C LEU A 292 -11.20 3.95 15.62
N LEU A 293 -12.49 3.92 15.93
CA LEU A 293 -13.09 4.70 17.00
C LEU A 293 -13.41 3.81 18.21
N ASP A 294 -13.17 4.33 19.41
CA ASP A 294 -13.58 3.73 20.67
C ASP A 294 -15.09 3.92 20.94
N PRO A 295 -15.67 3.25 21.95
CA PRO A 295 -17.11 3.39 22.27
C PRO A 295 -17.54 4.80 22.67
N GLU A 296 -16.59 5.68 23.02
CA GLU A 296 -16.83 7.09 23.32
C GLU A 296 -16.74 7.99 22.08
N GLY A 297 -16.41 7.41 20.91
CA GLY A 297 -16.26 8.11 19.64
C GLY A 297 -14.91 8.80 19.45
N ASN A 298 -13.89 8.46 20.25
CA ASN A 298 -12.53 8.98 20.06
C ASN A 298 -11.72 8.04 19.19
N GLU A 299 -10.79 8.60 18.42
CA GLU A 299 -9.82 7.81 17.67
C GLU A 299 -8.90 7.01 18.60
N VAL A 300 -8.70 5.74 18.25
CA VAL A 300 -7.76 4.86 18.94
C VAL A 300 -6.33 5.28 18.62
N ASP A 301 -5.57 5.59 19.68
CA ASP A 301 -4.14 5.86 19.61
C ASP A 301 -3.34 4.55 19.48
N ALA A 302 -3.07 4.15 18.24
CA ALA A 302 -2.20 3.03 17.91
C ALA A 302 -1.29 3.39 16.72
N PRO A 303 -0.10 2.76 16.60
CA PRO A 303 0.83 3.08 15.51
C PRO A 303 0.18 2.99 14.13
N PHE A 304 0.35 4.06 13.36
CA PHE A 304 -0.19 4.28 12.00
C PHE A 304 -1.69 4.51 11.90
N LEU A 305 -2.41 4.72 13.01
CA LEU A 305 -3.81 5.17 12.97
C LEU A 305 -3.91 6.67 13.27
N PRO A 306 -4.83 7.39 12.60
CA PRO A 306 -5.64 6.98 11.44
C PRO A 306 -4.78 6.78 10.17
N VAL A 307 -5.31 6.03 9.19
CA VAL A 307 -4.64 5.80 7.90
C VAL A 307 -5.27 6.66 6.81
N GLU A 308 -4.44 7.30 5.98
CA GLU A 308 -4.87 7.96 4.74
C GLU A 308 -4.28 7.25 3.52
N ARG A 309 -5.11 7.04 2.49
CA ARG A 309 -4.70 6.44 1.21
C ARG A 309 -5.32 7.17 0.04
N THR A 310 -4.50 7.38 -0.98
CA THR A 310 -4.93 7.95 -2.25
C THR A 310 -5.00 6.85 -3.30
N ILE A 311 -6.11 6.80 -4.02
CA ILE A 311 -6.34 5.90 -5.15
C ILE A 311 -6.65 6.71 -6.41
N GLN A 312 -6.47 6.08 -7.56
CA GLN A 312 -6.88 6.65 -8.84
C GLN A 312 -8.08 5.88 -9.38
N VAL A 313 -9.15 6.58 -9.75
CA VAL A 313 -10.32 6.01 -10.44
C VAL A 313 -10.36 6.51 -11.87
N GLU A 314 -10.40 5.59 -12.82
CA GLU A 314 -10.43 5.87 -14.26
C GLU A 314 -11.70 5.30 -14.85
N ARG A 315 -12.70 6.14 -15.08
CA ARG A 315 -13.88 5.79 -15.86
C ARG A 315 -13.72 6.32 -17.27
N ASP A 316 -14.12 5.53 -18.25
CA ASP A 316 -14.33 6.04 -19.60
C ASP A 316 -15.40 7.12 -19.50
N ASP A 317 -15.11 8.34 -19.99
CA ASP A 317 -16.08 9.42 -20.03
C ASP A 317 -17.36 8.87 -20.66
N GLU A 318 -18.48 8.87 -19.90
CA GLU A 318 -19.79 8.65 -20.47
C GLU A 318 -20.00 9.77 -21.49
N GLY A 319 -19.66 9.47 -22.74
CA GLY A 319 -19.72 10.41 -23.84
C GLY A 319 -21.08 11.07 -23.81
N ASN A 320 -21.06 12.39 -23.71
CA ASN A 320 -22.20 13.25 -23.93
C ASN A 320 -22.85 12.78 -25.24
N GLY A 321 -23.90 11.97 -25.12
CA GLY A 321 -24.62 11.41 -26.24
C GLY A 321 -25.33 12.57 -26.92
N GLU A 322 -24.64 13.20 -27.86
CA GLU A 322 -25.23 14.07 -28.85
C GLU A 322 -26.27 13.21 -29.57
N LEU A 323 -27.53 13.41 -29.17
CA LEU A 323 -28.67 12.87 -29.90
C LEU A 323 -28.54 13.46 -31.30
N ASP A 324 -28.12 12.65 -32.27
CA ASP A 324 -28.21 12.94 -33.68
C ASP A 324 -29.70 13.08 -34.05
N GLU A 325 -30.30 14.23 -33.72
CA GLU A 325 -31.53 14.72 -34.32
C GLU A 325 -31.24 15.14 -35.76
N ASN A 326 -31.06 14.17 -36.65
CA ASN A 326 -31.31 14.36 -38.08
C ASN A 326 -31.53 13.02 -38.79
N GLY A 327 -32.75 12.53 -38.67
CA GLY A 327 -33.27 11.41 -39.45
C GLY A 327 -34.72 11.64 -39.85
N SER A 328 -34.99 12.58 -40.75
CA SER A 328 -36.18 12.62 -41.64
C SER A 328 -35.93 13.54 -42.84
#